data_AF-A0A2N0MBG9-F1
#
_entry.id   AF-A0A2N0MBG9-F1
#
_cell.length_a   1.000
_cell.length_b   1.000
_cell.length_c   1.000
_cell.angle_alpha   90.00
_cell.angle_beta   90.00
_cell.angle_gamma   90.00
#
_symmetry.space_group_name_H-M   'P 1'
#
loop_
_entity.id
_entity.type
_entity.pdbx_description
1 polymer ?
#
loop_
_entity_poly.entity_id
_entity_poly.type
_entity_poly.pdbx_seq_one_letter_code
_entity_poly.pdbx_strand_id
1 'polypeptide(L)'
;MESLASAATRVPGFRKRVMVDSDRLEAIVSELKVSIPADMQEAREILTQKDSVINQAHLEARRIKEGAEQEAHSLTSSARAEQAARIDETEIVKEAHARAEEITQQAAQEAQEVTQDAQRRAFQIVEDAEATGATRRDGADQYARETLFDLEERLSIQLGQVRRGIDALGLDVDSRVPS
;
A
#
# COMPACT_ATOMS: atom_id res chain seq x y z
N MET A 1 -14.05 -54.44 -63.28
CA MET A 1 -15.25 -53.90 -63.97
C MET A 1 -14.98 -53.46 -65.42
N GLU A 2 -13.76 -53.04 -65.79
CA GLU A 2 -13.45 -52.68 -67.19
C GLU A 2 -13.61 -53.85 -68.19
N SER A 3 -13.53 -55.10 -67.74
CA SER A 3 -13.72 -56.30 -68.57
C SER A 3 -15.18 -56.63 -68.93
N LEU A 4 -16.17 -56.07 -68.22
CA LEU A 4 -17.60 -56.29 -68.49
C LEU A 4 -18.08 -55.37 -69.63
N ALA A 5 -17.59 -54.13 -69.66
CA ALA A 5 -17.95 -53.17 -70.69
C ALA A 5 -17.35 -53.53 -72.08
N SER A 6 -16.18 -54.17 -72.11
CA SER A 6 -15.51 -54.56 -73.36
C SER A 6 -16.06 -55.85 -73.99
N ALA A 7 -16.76 -56.70 -73.22
CA ALA A 7 -17.30 -57.99 -73.69
C ALA A 7 -18.82 -57.97 -73.98
N ALA A 8 -19.49 -56.85 -73.74
CA ALA A 8 -20.94 -56.76 -73.82
C ALA A 8 -21.40 -56.61 -75.29
N THR A 9 -22.03 -57.64 -75.84
CA THR A 9 -22.44 -57.67 -77.26
C THR A 9 -23.78 -56.96 -77.43
N ARG A 10 -23.83 -55.87 -78.22
CA ARG A 10 -25.06 -55.11 -78.48
C ARG A 10 -25.94 -55.88 -79.47
N VAL A 11 -27.16 -56.22 -79.06
CA VAL A 11 -28.05 -57.06 -79.87
C VAL A 11 -28.64 -56.26 -81.05
N PRO A 12 -28.46 -56.70 -82.31
CA PRO A 12 -29.04 -56.02 -83.47
C PRO A 12 -30.57 -55.94 -83.38
N GLY A 13 -31.15 -54.74 -83.59
CA GLY A 13 -32.60 -54.50 -83.59
C GLY A 13 -33.18 -53.91 -82.29
N PHE A 14 -32.46 -53.96 -81.17
CA PHE A 14 -32.93 -53.42 -79.88
C PHE A 14 -32.00 -52.32 -79.37
N ARG A 15 -32.30 -51.07 -79.73
CA ARG A 15 -31.42 -49.88 -79.55
C ARG A 15 -30.93 -49.59 -78.12
N LYS A 16 -31.41 -50.29 -77.09
CA LYS A 16 -31.05 -50.06 -75.68
C LYS A 16 -30.72 -51.32 -74.88
N ARG A 17 -30.62 -52.51 -75.50
CA ARG A 17 -30.31 -53.76 -74.77
C ARG A 17 -28.93 -54.28 -75.16
N VAL A 18 -28.20 -54.76 -74.17
CA VAL A 18 -26.86 -55.33 -74.32
C VAL A 18 -26.92 -56.75 -73.78
N MET A 19 -26.35 -57.71 -74.52
CA MET A 19 -26.26 -59.10 -74.10
C MET A 19 -25.03 -59.26 -73.21
N VAL A 20 -25.26 -59.82 -72.02
CA VAL A 20 -24.21 -60.11 -71.05
C VAL A 20 -24.15 -61.62 -70.90
N ASP A 21 -22.93 -62.15 -70.88
CA ASP A 21 -22.66 -63.56 -70.62
C ASP A 21 -23.02 -63.86 -69.15
N SER A 22 -24.02 -64.73 -68.96
CA SER A 22 -24.54 -65.08 -67.64
C SER A 22 -23.46 -65.74 -66.78
N ASP A 23 -22.62 -66.59 -67.35
CA ASP A 23 -21.61 -67.35 -66.63
C ASP A 23 -20.48 -66.42 -66.13
N ARG A 24 -20.12 -65.41 -66.94
CA ARG A 24 -19.15 -64.38 -66.52
C ARG A 24 -19.72 -63.43 -65.49
N LEU A 25 -20.99 -63.03 -65.62
CA LEU A 25 -21.65 -62.21 -64.61
C LEU A 25 -21.75 -62.98 -63.28
N GLU A 26 -22.07 -64.27 -63.34
CA GLU A 26 -22.15 -65.14 -62.17
C GLU A 26 -20.79 -65.33 -61.49
N ALA A 27 -19.71 -65.48 -62.27
CA ALA A 27 -18.34 -65.51 -61.74
C ALA A 27 -17.98 -64.22 -60.99
N ILE A 28 -18.29 -63.05 -61.57
CA ILE A 28 -18.00 -61.75 -60.95
C ILE A 28 -18.88 -61.51 -59.72
N VAL A 29 -20.16 -61.89 -59.76
CA VAL A 29 -21.05 -61.81 -58.60
C VAL A 29 -20.59 -62.76 -57.50
N SER A 30 -20.11 -63.96 -57.85
CA SER A 30 -19.54 -64.91 -56.89
C SER A 30 -18.25 -64.40 -56.28
N GLU A 31 -17.38 -63.78 -57.06
CA GLU A 31 -16.15 -63.14 -56.57
C GLU A 31 -16.47 -61.96 -55.64
N LEU A 32 -17.39 -61.06 -56.04
CA LEU A 32 -17.85 -59.94 -55.21
C LEU A 32 -18.54 -60.42 -53.93
N LYS A 33 -19.28 -61.54 -53.98
CA LYS A 33 -19.90 -62.15 -52.78
C LYS A 33 -18.86 -62.63 -51.77
N VAL A 34 -17.64 -62.92 -52.20
CA VAL A 34 -16.54 -63.34 -51.32
C VAL A 34 -15.67 -62.16 -50.92
N SER A 35 -15.32 -61.27 -51.85
CA SER A 35 -14.39 -60.16 -51.60
C SER A 35 -15.01 -59.01 -50.83
N ILE A 36 -16.25 -58.58 -51.13
CA ILE A 36 -16.89 -57.44 -50.43
C ILE A 36 -17.00 -57.69 -48.92
N PRO A 37 -17.47 -58.86 -48.43
CA PRO A 37 -17.50 -59.13 -47.00
C PRO A 37 -16.10 -59.12 -46.36
N ALA A 38 -15.09 -59.63 -47.07
CA ALA A 38 -13.71 -59.63 -46.60
C ALA A 38 -13.15 -58.20 -46.48
N ASP A 39 -13.33 -57.37 -47.52
CA ASP A 39 -12.90 -55.97 -47.52
C ASP A 39 -13.65 -55.14 -46.45
N MET A 40 -14.93 -55.44 -46.21
CA MET A 40 -15.71 -54.80 -45.14
C MET A 40 -15.22 -55.20 -43.75
N GLN A 41 -14.81 -56.45 -43.57
CA GLN A 41 -14.22 -56.95 -42.31
C GLN A 41 -12.88 -56.24 -42.06
N GLU A 42 -12.01 -56.18 -43.06
CA GLU A 42 -10.73 -55.49 -42.99
C GLU A 42 -10.90 -54.00 -42.69
N ALA A 43 -11.83 -53.32 -43.38
CA ALA A 43 -12.13 -51.91 -43.11
C ALA A 43 -12.62 -51.68 -41.67
N ARG A 44 -13.42 -52.59 -41.10
CA ARG A 44 -13.86 -52.51 -39.69
C ARG A 44 -12.72 -52.70 -38.72
N GLU A 45 -11.80 -53.61 -39.01
CA GLU A 45 -10.60 -53.83 -38.19
C GLU A 45 -9.69 -52.60 -38.22
N ILE A 46 -9.46 -52.01 -39.39
CA ILE A 46 -8.72 -50.76 -39.55
C ILE A 46 -9.38 -49.62 -38.78
N LEU A 47 -10.71 -49.47 -38.86
CA LEU A 47 -11.43 -48.45 -38.10
C LEU A 47 -11.29 -48.65 -36.60
N THR A 48 -11.39 -49.89 -36.12
CA THR A 48 -11.22 -50.24 -34.70
C THR A 48 -9.80 -49.93 -34.22
N GLN A 49 -8.78 -50.28 -35.02
CA GLN A 49 -7.38 -49.96 -34.74
C GLN A 49 -7.17 -48.44 -34.71
N LYS A 50 -7.71 -47.70 -35.68
CA LYS A 50 -7.64 -46.24 -35.75
C LYS A 50 -8.23 -45.60 -34.49
N ASP A 51 -9.42 -46.05 -34.08
CA ASP A 51 -10.09 -45.52 -32.90
C ASP A 51 -9.30 -45.84 -31.62
N SER A 52 -8.67 -47.02 -31.52
CA SER A 52 -7.73 -47.35 -30.44
C SER A 52 -6.53 -46.41 -30.41
N VAL A 53 -5.88 -46.18 -31.56
CA VAL A 53 -4.71 -45.30 -31.68
C VAL A 53 -5.06 -43.86 -31.28
N ILE A 54 -6.22 -43.36 -31.71
CA ILE A 54 -6.68 -42.00 -31.34
C ILE A 54 -6.90 -41.89 -29.84
N ASN A 55 -7.55 -42.89 -29.23
CA ASN A 55 -7.77 -42.91 -27.78
C ASN A 55 -6.45 -42.97 -27.00
N GLN A 56 -5.49 -43.78 -27.45
CA GLN A 56 -4.16 -43.85 -26.87
C GLN A 56 -3.42 -42.51 -27.00
N ALA A 57 -3.44 -41.89 -28.19
CA ALA A 57 -2.81 -40.59 -28.40
C ALA A 57 -3.43 -39.48 -27.52
N HIS A 58 -4.76 -39.50 -27.33
CA HIS A 58 -5.43 -38.57 -26.42
C HIS A 58 -5.04 -38.78 -24.96
N LEU A 59 -4.90 -40.04 -24.52
CA LEU A 59 -4.47 -40.36 -23.17
C LEU A 59 -3.02 -39.93 -22.92
N GLU A 60 -2.13 -40.20 -23.87
CA GLU A 60 -0.73 -39.80 -23.82
C GLU A 60 -0.60 -38.27 -23.79
N ALA A 61 -1.36 -37.56 -24.65
CA ALA A 61 -1.37 -36.11 -24.69
C ALA A 61 -1.85 -35.50 -23.36
N ARG A 62 -2.88 -36.08 -22.73
CA ARG A 62 -3.32 -35.65 -21.39
C ARG A 62 -2.26 -35.88 -20.35
N ARG A 63 -1.63 -37.05 -20.34
CA ARG A 63 -0.54 -37.38 -19.42
C ARG A 63 0.63 -36.41 -19.54
N ILE A 64 1.04 -36.09 -20.76
CA ILE A 64 2.11 -35.12 -21.02
C ILE A 64 1.71 -33.73 -20.51
N LYS A 65 0.48 -33.30 -20.82
CA LYS A 65 -0.02 -32.00 -20.37
C LYS A 65 -0.04 -31.89 -18.85
N GLU A 66 -0.62 -32.88 -18.17
CA GLU A 66 -0.70 -32.92 -16.71
C GLU A 66 0.71 -32.93 -16.07
N GLY A 67 1.64 -33.71 -16.63
CA GLY A 67 3.03 -33.72 -16.21
C GLY A 67 3.71 -32.36 -16.35
N ALA A 68 3.53 -31.70 -17.50
CA ALA A 68 4.09 -30.38 -17.76
C ALA A 68 3.48 -29.28 -16.86
N GLU A 69 2.17 -29.33 -16.62
CA GLU A 69 1.49 -28.43 -15.68
C GLU A 69 2.01 -28.63 -14.25
N GLN A 70 2.15 -29.88 -13.80
CA GLN A 70 2.69 -30.19 -12.48
C GLN A 70 4.14 -29.73 -12.32
N GLU A 71 5.00 -29.97 -13.33
CA GLU A 71 6.39 -29.53 -13.32
C GLU A 71 6.49 -28.00 -13.34
N ALA A 72 5.71 -27.32 -14.18
CA ALA A 72 5.65 -25.86 -14.22
C ALA A 72 5.18 -25.27 -12.89
N HIS A 73 4.19 -25.89 -12.24
CA HIS A 73 3.75 -25.50 -10.90
C HIS A 73 4.84 -25.70 -9.87
N SER A 74 5.51 -26.86 -9.87
CA SER A 74 6.63 -27.15 -8.96
C SER A 74 7.76 -26.13 -9.15
N LEU A 75 8.20 -25.90 -10.39
CA LEU A 75 9.26 -24.95 -10.71
C LEU A 75 8.92 -23.51 -10.29
N THR A 76 7.68 -23.08 -10.56
CA THR A 76 7.22 -21.75 -10.14
C THR A 76 7.17 -21.64 -8.61
N SER A 77 6.74 -22.70 -7.92
CA SER A 77 6.68 -22.71 -6.46
C SER A 77 8.07 -22.63 -5.83
N SER A 78 9.05 -23.39 -6.35
CA SER A 78 10.43 -23.35 -5.86
C SER A 78 11.09 -22.01 -6.17
N ALA A 79 10.89 -21.46 -7.38
CA ALA A 79 11.43 -20.15 -7.74
C ALA A 79 10.87 -19.03 -6.87
N ARG A 80 9.57 -19.06 -6.54
CA ARG A 80 8.95 -18.10 -5.61
C ARG A 80 9.50 -18.22 -4.19
N ALA A 81 9.69 -19.45 -3.70
CA ALA A 81 10.28 -19.69 -2.38
C ALA A 81 11.72 -19.15 -2.30
N GLU A 82 12.53 -19.41 -3.34
CA GLU A 82 13.89 -18.90 -3.43
C GLU A 82 13.94 -17.38 -3.56
N GLN A 83 13.04 -16.79 -4.35
CA GLN A 83 12.92 -15.34 -4.48
C GLN A 83 12.52 -14.68 -3.15
N ALA A 84 11.58 -15.26 -2.41
CA ALA A 84 11.18 -14.75 -1.10
C ALA A 84 12.35 -14.77 -0.11
N ALA A 85 13.12 -15.86 -0.05
CA ALA A 85 14.32 -15.94 0.76
C ALA A 85 15.38 -14.91 0.36
N ARG A 86 15.57 -14.68 -0.95
CA ARG A 86 16.52 -13.68 -1.46
C ARG A 86 16.08 -12.24 -1.20
N ILE A 87 14.77 -11.94 -1.17
CA ILE A 87 14.26 -10.59 -0.91
C ILE A 87 14.62 -10.14 0.52
N ASP A 88 14.44 -11.02 1.51
CA ASP A 88 14.81 -10.75 2.90
C ASP A 88 16.33 -10.62 3.08
N GLU A 89 17.12 -11.31 2.25
CA GLU A 89 18.58 -11.24 2.25
C GLU A 89 19.17 -10.15 1.35
N THR A 90 18.35 -9.37 0.63
CA THR A 90 18.92 -8.33 -0.21
C THR A 90 19.62 -7.29 0.65
N GLU A 91 20.89 -7.01 0.32
CA GLU A 91 21.68 -5.96 0.98
C GLU A 91 20.94 -4.62 1.02
N ILE A 92 20.05 -4.38 0.05
CA ILE A 92 19.17 -3.21 -0.03
C ILE A 92 18.23 -3.11 1.18
N VAL A 93 17.55 -4.18 1.58
CA VAL A 93 16.63 -4.15 2.73
C VAL A 93 17.41 -3.94 4.02
N LYS A 94 18.54 -4.64 4.17
CA LYS A 94 19.42 -4.49 5.34
C LYS A 94 20.00 -3.08 5.44
N GLU A 95 20.47 -2.51 4.33
CA GLU A 95 20.99 -1.15 4.28
C GLU A 95 19.88 -0.11 4.51
N ALA A 96 18.68 -0.33 3.96
CA ALA A 96 17.53 0.52 4.22
C ALA A 96 17.15 0.54 5.70
N HIS A 97 17.16 -0.63 6.37
CA HIS A 97 16.95 -0.71 7.82
C HIS A 97 18.04 0.00 8.61
N ALA A 98 19.32 -0.22 8.27
CA ALA A 98 20.42 0.46 8.94
C ALA A 98 20.34 1.99 8.81
N ARG A 99 20.04 2.49 7.61
CA ARG A 99 19.84 3.93 7.37
C ARG A 99 18.62 4.46 8.12
N ALA A 100 17.53 3.70 8.18
CA ALA A 100 16.35 4.09 8.94
C ALA A 100 16.66 4.21 10.44
N GLU A 101 17.37 3.23 11.01
CA GLU A 101 17.82 3.27 12.40
C GLU A 101 18.72 4.49 12.65
N GLU A 102 19.70 4.75 11.78
CA GLU A 102 20.58 5.92 11.89
C GLU A 102 19.80 7.24 11.89
N ILE A 103 18.86 7.40 10.96
CA ILE A 103 18.00 8.59 10.88
C ILE A 103 17.18 8.76 12.17
N THR A 104 16.61 7.66 12.69
CA THR A 104 15.82 7.74 13.94
C THR A 104 16.68 8.11 15.15
N GLN A 105 17.92 7.62 15.22
CA GLN A 105 18.86 7.96 16.29
C GLN A 105 19.29 9.42 16.20
N GLN A 106 19.63 9.91 15.01
CA GLN A 106 19.98 11.31 14.78
C GLN A 106 18.81 12.23 15.15
N ALA A 107 17.60 11.93 14.68
CA ALA A 107 16.40 12.70 15.01
C ALA A 107 16.10 12.72 16.51
N ALA A 108 16.29 11.60 17.22
CA ALA A 108 16.11 11.53 18.66
C ALA A 108 17.15 12.38 19.41
N GLN A 109 18.40 12.36 18.96
CA GLN A 109 19.47 13.17 19.54
C GLN A 109 19.21 14.67 19.32
N GLU A 110 18.88 15.08 18.09
CA GLU A 110 18.53 16.46 17.78
C GLU A 110 17.33 16.95 18.59
N ALA A 111 16.27 16.13 18.70
CA ALA A 111 15.10 16.47 19.51
C ALA A 111 15.46 16.66 20.99
N GLN A 112 16.36 15.84 21.52
CA GLN A 112 16.86 15.96 22.89
C GLN A 112 17.68 17.24 23.07
N GLU A 113 18.55 17.59 22.14
CA GLU A 113 19.35 18.82 22.18
C GLU A 113 18.45 20.07 22.12
N VAL A 114 17.48 20.10 21.20
CA VAL A 114 16.50 21.19 21.09
C VAL A 114 15.70 21.35 22.39
N THR A 115 15.30 20.24 23.01
CA THR A 115 14.55 20.28 24.27
C THR A 115 15.40 20.84 25.41
N GLN A 116 16.67 20.42 25.52
CA GLN A 116 17.59 20.95 26.53
C GLN A 116 17.87 22.45 26.32
N ASP A 117 18.06 22.88 25.07
CA ASP A 117 18.23 24.29 24.72
C ASP A 117 17.01 25.12 25.08
N ALA A 118 15.81 24.63 24.75
CA ALA A 118 14.57 25.29 25.09
C ALA A 118 14.40 25.42 26.61
N GLN A 119 14.71 24.36 27.36
CA GLN A 119 14.68 24.39 28.83
C GLN A 119 15.67 25.42 29.39
N ARG A 120 16.93 25.43 28.92
CA ARG A 120 17.94 26.40 29.36
C ARG A 120 17.49 27.84 29.12
N ARG A 121 16.96 28.12 27.93
CA ARG A 121 16.44 29.46 27.59
C ARG A 121 15.23 29.83 28.44
N ALA A 122 14.32 28.89 28.69
CA ALA A 122 13.16 29.13 29.55
C ALA A 122 13.58 29.49 30.97
N PHE A 123 14.56 28.79 31.56
CA PHE A 123 15.09 29.12 32.87
C PHE A 123 15.71 30.52 32.90
N GLN A 124 16.52 30.87 31.91
CA GLN A 124 17.12 32.20 31.81
C GLN A 124 16.07 33.32 31.73
N ILE A 125 15.02 33.12 30.93
CA ILE A 125 13.93 34.10 30.80
C ILE A 125 13.21 34.29 32.14
N VAL A 126 12.95 33.21 32.87
CA VAL A 126 12.30 33.28 34.18
C VAL A 126 13.19 34.02 35.18
N GLU A 127 14.47 33.67 35.25
CA GLU A 127 15.44 34.31 36.14
C GLU A 127 15.58 35.81 35.86
N ASP A 128 15.73 36.19 34.58
CA ASP A 128 15.80 37.59 34.15
C ASP A 128 14.51 38.36 34.48
N ALA A 129 13.35 37.73 34.27
CA ALA A 129 12.05 38.32 34.56
C ALA A 129 11.87 38.54 36.07
N GLU A 130 12.29 37.58 36.90
CA GLU A 130 12.25 37.68 38.36
C GLU A 130 13.19 38.79 38.86
N ALA A 131 14.43 38.84 38.36
CA ALA A 131 15.40 39.88 38.73
C ALA A 131 14.90 41.28 38.35
N THR A 132 14.36 41.43 37.13
CA THR A 132 13.77 42.69 36.67
C THR A 132 12.53 43.06 37.50
N GLY A 133 11.70 42.07 37.84
CA GLY A 133 10.53 42.23 38.69
C GLY A 133 10.88 42.73 40.09
N ALA A 134 11.90 42.14 40.72
CA ALA A 134 12.41 42.56 42.02
C ALA A 134 12.91 44.01 41.97
N THR A 135 13.74 44.34 40.98
CA THR A 135 14.29 45.70 40.81
C THR A 135 13.18 46.75 40.63
N ARG A 136 12.14 46.44 39.85
CA ARG A 136 11.00 47.35 39.68
C ARG A 136 10.20 47.54 40.96
N ARG A 137 9.99 46.48 41.74
CA ARG A 137 9.28 46.56 43.03
C ARG A 137 10.05 47.45 44.00
N ASP A 138 11.34 47.20 44.16
CA ASP A 138 12.19 47.99 45.06
C ASP A 138 12.20 49.47 44.68
N GLY A 139 12.33 49.77 43.38
CA GLY A 139 12.27 51.14 42.87
C GLY A 139 10.90 51.81 43.08
N ALA A 140 9.80 51.07 42.88
CA ALA A 140 8.46 51.59 43.12
C ALA A 140 8.20 51.86 44.61
N ASP A 141 8.65 50.96 45.50
CA ASP A 141 8.53 51.12 46.94
C ASP A 141 9.35 52.31 47.45
N GLN A 142 10.55 52.51 46.90
CA GLN A 142 11.37 53.68 47.20
C GLN A 142 10.67 54.97 46.75
N TYR A 143 10.19 55.02 45.51
CA TYR A 143 9.49 56.19 44.98
C TYR A 143 8.21 56.52 45.79
N ALA A 144 7.44 55.49 46.15
CA ALA A 144 6.25 55.66 46.98
C ALA A 144 6.61 56.24 48.36
N ARG A 145 7.70 55.76 48.97
CA ARG A 145 8.19 56.27 50.25
C ARG A 145 8.60 57.74 50.16
N GLU A 146 9.37 58.11 49.15
CA GLU A 146 9.79 59.51 48.90
C GLU A 146 8.56 60.42 48.72
N THR A 147 7.60 60.00 47.89
CA THR A 147 6.37 60.76 47.64
C THR A 147 5.53 60.93 48.91
N LEU A 148 5.44 59.89 49.74
CA LEU A 148 4.70 59.94 51.00
C LEU A 148 5.38 60.88 52.03
N PHE A 149 6.71 60.87 52.10
CA PHE A 149 7.46 61.82 52.95
C PHE A 149 7.27 63.27 52.49
N ASP A 150 7.37 63.54 51.18
CA ASP A 150 7.12 64.87 50.62
C ASP A 150 5.69 65.36 50.93
N LEU A 151 4.71 64.45 50.87
CA LEU A 151 3.32 64.77 51.22
C LEU A 151 3.17 65.05 52.71
N GLU A 152 3.82 64.27 53.59
CA GLU A 152 3.84 64.48 55.03
C GLU A 152 4.42 65.85 55.40
N GLU A 153 5.53 66.25 54.77
CA GLU A 153 6.15 67.55 55.00
C GLU A 153 5.21 68.69 54.60
N ARG A 154 4.59 68.60 53.42
CA ARG A 154 3.61 69.59 52.93
C ARG A 154 2.42 69.72 53.86
N LEU A 155 1.86 68.59 54.31
CA LEU A 155 0.74 68.56 55.25
C LEU A 155 1.14 69.16 56.60
N SER A 156 2.35 68.89 57.09
CA SER A 156 2.87 69.46 58.34
C SER A 156 2.99 70.99 58.25
N ILE A 157 3.47 71.52 57.12
CA ILE A 157 3.54 72.96 56.86
C ILE A 157 2.12 73.58 56.84
N GLN A 158 1.18 72.96 56.10
CA GLN A 158 -0.20 73.43 56.03
C GLN A 158 -0.90 73.39 57.39
N LEU A 159 -0.74 72.30 58.16
CA LEU A 159 -1.24 72.19 59.53
C LEU A 159 -0.64 73.28 60.43
N GLY A 160 0.66 73.57 60.30
CA GLY A 160 1.32 74.65 61.02
C GLY A 160 0.74 76.03 60.66
N GLN A 161 0.41 76.27 59.39
CA GLN A 161 -0.27 77.50 58.95
C GLN A 161 -1.69 77.59 59.51
N VAL A 162 -2.47 76.49 59.50
CA VAL A 162 -3.82 76.44 60.07
C VAL A 162 -3.78 76.71 61.57
N ARG A 163 -2.86 76.09 62.33
CA ARG A 163 -2.69 76.33 63.78
C ARG A 163 -2.39 77.79 64.08
N ARG A 164 -1.41 78.39 63.39
CA ARG A 164 -1.10 79.83 63.53
C ARG A 164 -2.30 80.71 63.18
N GLY A 165 -3.09 80.34 62.17
CA GLY A 165 -4.32 81.04 61.81
C GLY A 165 -5.40 80.95 62.90
N ILE A 166 -5.55 79.78 63.55
CA ILE A 166 -6.46 79.59 64.69
C ILE A 166 -5.99 80.43 65.89
N ASP A 167 -4.71 80.35 66.26
CA ASP A 167 -4.13 81.12 67.37
C ASP A 167 -4.35 82.62 67.18
N ALA A 168 -4.24 83.12 65.93
CA ALA A 168 -4.48 84.52 65.58
C ALA A 168 -5.97 84.92 65.57
N LEU A 169 -6.91 83.99 65.36
CA LEU A 169 -8.35 84.27 65.26
C LEU A 169 -9.09 84.23 66.60
N GLY A 170 -8.47 83.73 67.65
CA GLY A 170 -9.03 83.88 69.00
C GLY A 170 -8.66 82.74 69.91
N LEU A 171 -7.78 83.04 70.85
CA LEU A 171 -8.18 83.28 72.23
C LEU A 171 -7.06 84.11 72.90
N ASP A 172 -7.13 85.44 72.72
CA ASP A 172 -6.84 86.36 73.84
C ASP A 172 -7.88 86.07 74.93
N VAL A 173 -7.73 84.95 75.64
CA VAL A 173 -8.38 84.78 76.93
C VAL A 173 -7.66 85.73 77.87
N ASP A 174 -8.41 86.77 78.22
CA ASP A 174 -8.16 87.70 79.31
C ASP A 174 -7.24 88.89 79.03
N SER A 175 -7.72 89.78 78.15
CA SER A 175 -7.51 91.21 78.36
C SER A 175 -8.85 91.96 78.34
N ARG A 176 -9.55 91.97 79.49
CA ARG A 176 -10.41 93.09 79.96
C ARG A 176 -11.19 92.72 81.23
N VAL A 177 -10.72 93.19 82.38
CA VAL A 177 -11.58 93.91 83.34
C VAL A 177 -10.76 95.08 83.93
N PRO A 178 -11.19 96.35 83.76
CA PRO A 178 -10.61 97.50 84.44
C PRO A 178 -11.33 97.82 85.77
N SER A 179 -10.55 98.45 86.66
CA SER A 179 -10.85 99.04 88.00
C SER A 179 -11.23 98.10 89.14
#